data_AF-A0AAN7DJH8-F1
#
_entry.id   AF-A0AAN7DJH8-F1
#
_cell.length_a   1.000
_cell.length_b   1.000
_cell.length_c   1.000
_cell.angle_alpha   90.00
_cell.angle_beta   90.00
_cell.angle_gamma   90.00
#
_symmetry.space_group_name_H-M   'P 1'
#
loop_
_entity.id
_entity.type
_entity.pdbx_description
1 polymer ?
#
loop_
_entity_poly.entity_id
_entity_poly.type
_entity_poly.pdbx_seq_one_letter_code
_entity_poly.pdbx_strand_id
1 'polypeptide(L)'
;MSRHSSTSSSTHPTPTASTPLLNDGPKVRGVHRVPTFFKSSIPNRRSLLHAFVGMAVHMLFELVLPIVLYYVLRSFVSPLLALLLAGVPTAIAVVVKGYKERKVDMMGVLMLMGFVVSAILAFVQSDPKLYLLRESAMTLAMGTMLILTLFPLRWRYHVLRPFMFYVARQIAISSNVLMNANTVREHWDWFWDYYATFRHFLRALTGIWGLGLVSEFLVRVALINALDDVDDVVYYSNIYMFVVMFVLGTLTVVSALLLRHYFNIEQNRIKVAERRSEIESIIARAAAEQQLKKQQQQQQQQQQKKNAPR
;
A
#
# COMPACT_ATOMS: atom_id res chain seq x y z
N MET A 1 38.45 50.96 -5.40
CA MET A 1 38.07 49.80 -6.23
C MET A 1 37.17 48.92 -5.39
N SER A 2 35.84 49.13 -5.37
CA SER A 2 34.84 48.55 -6.28
C SER A 2 34.85 47.01 -6.34
N ARG A 3 33.86 46.36 -5.71
CA ARG A 3 32.85 45.54 -6.40
C ARG A 3 31.80 44.99 -5.43
N HIS A 4 30.54 45.21 -5.82
CA HIS A 4 29.34 44.57 -5.32
C HIS A 4 29.31 43.07 -5.67
N SER A 5 28.68 42.25 -4.82
CA SER A 5 27.84 41.14 -5.25
C SER A 5 26.65 40.98 -4.32
N SER A 6 25.49 41.30 -4.87
CA SER A 6 24.14 41.14 -4.35
C SER A 6 23.77 39.67 -4.16
N THR A 7 23.33 39.29 -2.97
CA THR A 7 22.59 38.04 -2.74
C THR A 7 21.10 38.38 -2.64
N SER A 8 20.36 38.02 -3.68
CA SER A 8 18.91 38.14 -3.76
C SER A 8 18.25 37.10 -2.84
N SER A 9 17.75 37.54 -1.70
CA SER A 9 16.78 36.78 -0.92
C SER A 9 15.45 36.76 -1.67
N SER A 10 15.12 35.66 -2.34
CA SER A 10 13.79 35.42 -2.88
C SER A 10 12.83 35.16 -1.71
N THR A 11 12.27 36.22 -1.14
CA THR A 11 11.11 36.15 -0.26
C THR A 11 9.92 35.75 -1.11
N HIS A 12 9.38 34.55 -0.89
CA HIS A 12 8.07 34.20 -1.41
C HIS A 12 7.06 35.26 -0.93
N PRO A 13 6.32 35.92 -1.82
CA PRO A 13 5.24 36.80 -1.39
C PRO A 13 4.21 35.94 -0.68
N THR A 14 4.03 36.21 0.61
CA THR A 14 2.87 35.78 1.37
C THR A 14 1.65 36.27 0.61
N PRO A 15 0.66 35.43 0.27
CA PRO A 15 -0.56 35.91 -0.36
C PRO A 15 -1.25 36.85 0.64
N THR A 16 -1.12 38.16 0.40
CA THR A 16 -1.89 39.19 1.06
C THR A 16 -3.35 38.97 0.66
N ALA A 17 -4.08 38.29 1.53
CA ALA A 17 -5.53 38.21 1.47
C ALA A 17 -6.11 39.59 1.78
N SER A 18 -6.03 40.51 0.83
CA SER A 18 -6.67 41.83 0.88
C SER A 18 -8.12 41.76 0.40
N THR A 19 -8.86 40.73 0.84
CA THR A 19 -10.32 40.73 0.77
C THR A 19 -10.81 41.13 2.17
N PRO A 20 -11.42 42.31 2.35
CA PRO A 20 -11.79 42.84 3.67
C PRO A 20 -12.83 42.00 4.43
N LEU A 21 -13.35 40.92 3.82
CA LEU A 21 -14.41 40.06 4.34
C LEU A 21 -13.91 38.82 5.11
N LEU A 22 -12.58 38.60 5.20
CA LEU A 22 -12.03 37.35 5.73
C LEU A 22 -11.28 37.44 7.07
N ASN A 23 -11.10 38.64 7.62
CA ASN A 23 -10.34 38.81 8.86
C ASN A 23 -11.29 39.15 10.02
N ASP A 24 -11.10 38.47 11.15
CA ASP A 24 -11.68 38.78 12.48
C ASP A 24 -12.99 38.06 12.90
N GLY A 25 -13.30 36.91 12.30
CA GLY A 25 -14.22 35.92 12.90
C GLY A 25 -13.50 34.95 13.85
N PRO A 26 -14.18 34.36 14.85
CA PRO A 26 -13.57 33.37 15.75
C PRO A 26 -12.91 32.25 14.93
N LYS A 27 -11.62 32.01 15.15
CA LYS A 27 -10.84 30.97 14.47
C LYS A 27 -11.40 29.60 14.85
N VAL A 28 -12.30 29.07 14.03
CA VAL A 28 -12.80 27.70 14.17
C VAL A 28 -11.62 26.76 13.99
N ARG A 29 -11.41 25.83 14.94
CA ARG A 29 -10.36 24.80 14.88
C ARG A 29 -10.38 24.14 13.51
N GLY A 30 -9.24 24.20 12.80
CA GLY A 30 -9.10 23.59 11.49
C GLY A 30 -9.47 22.10 11.57
N VAL A 31 -10.52 21.71 10.87
CA VAL A 31 -10.90 20.31 10.72
C VAL A 31 -9.77 19.62 9.95
N HIS A 32 -9.21 18.56 10.53
CA HIS A 32 -8.10 17.84 9.92
C HIS A 32 -8.58 17.20 8.62
N ARG A 33 -8.07 17.68 7.46
CA ARG A 33 -8.42 17.08 6.16
C ARG A 33 -7.95 15.63 6.15
N VAL A 34 -8.88 14.69 6.00
CA VAL A 34 -8.54 13.28 5.77
C VAL A 34 -8.26 13.12 4.27
N PRO A 35 -7.07 12.64 3.87
CA PRO A 35 -6.80 12.38 2.46
C PRO A 35 -7.80 11.33 1.92
N THR A 36 -8.46 11.65 0.81
CA THR A 36 -9.36 10.74 0.11
C THR A 36 -8.61 9.50 -0.37
N PHE A 37 -8.91 8.35 0.21
CA PHE A 37 -8.46 7.07 -0.31
C PHE A 37 -9.17 6.82 -1.66
N PHE A 38 -8.45 6.40 -2.70
CA PHE A 38 -9.01 6.03 -4.01
C PHE A 38 -9.77 7.14 -4.77
N LYS A 39 -9.21 8.35 -4.91
CA LYS A 39 -9.54 9.13 -6.12
C LYS A 39 -8.71 8.58 -7.27
N SER A 40 -9.13 7.45 -7.83
CA SER A 40 -8.66 7.04 -9.16
C SER A 40 -9.18 8.09 -10.13
N SER A 41 -8.33 9.03 -10.51
CA SER A 41 -8.60 9.89 -11.67
C SER A 41 -8.80 8.97 -12.87
N ILE A 42 -9.91 9.15 -13.59
CA ILE A 42 -10.22 8.36 -14.79
C ILE A 42 -9.01 8.48 -15.74
N PRO A 43 -8.32 7.38 -16.06
CA PRO A 43 -7.02 7.46 -16.74
C PRO A 43 -7.16 7.98 -18.18
N ASN A 44 -6.17 8.73 -18.64
CA ASN A 44 -6.03 9.07 -20.06
C ASN A 44 -5.51 7.83 -20.81
N ARG A 45 -6.18 7.43 -21.90
CA ARG A 45 -5.90 6.20 -22.70
C ARG A 45 -4.42 5.99 -23.07
N ARG A 46 -3.68 7.08 -23.32
CA ARG A 46 -2.25 7.04 -23.68
C ARG A 46 -1.35 6.70 -22.50
N SER A 47 -1.68 7.16 -21.29
CA SER A 47 -0.91 6.87 -20.07
C SER A 47 -1.02 5.41 -19.66
N LEU A 48 -2.20 4.80 -19.84
CA LEU A 48 -2.43 3.37 -19.59
C LEU A 48 -1.55 2.50 -20.47
N LEU A 49 -1.44 2.82 -21.77
CA LEU A 49 -0.60 2.06 -22.70
C LEU A 49 0.88 2.13 -22.32
N HIS A 50 1.42 3.31 -21.99
CA HIS A 50 2.81 3.43 -21.57
C HIS A 50 3.10 2.72 -20.25
N ALA A 51 2.19 2.78 -19.27
CA ALA A 51 2.34 2.05 -18.01
C ALA A 51 2.22 0.53 -18.20
N PHE A 52 1.30 0.08 -19.04
CA PHE A 52 1.14 -1.33 -19.39
C PHE A 52 2.36 -1.87 -20.14
N VAL A 53 2.90 -1.12 -21.10
CA VAL A 53 4.13 -1.49 -21.81
C VAL A 53 5.33 -1.51 -20.86
N GLY A 54 5.47 -0.52 -19.97
CA GLY A 54 6.54 -0.50 -18.96
C GLY A 54 6.47 -1.69 -18.00
N MET A 55 5.27 -2.04 -17.54
CA MET A 55 5.05 -3.25 -16.73
C MET A 55 5.30 -4.52 -17.51
N ALA A 56 4.77 -4.64 -18.72
CA ALA A 56 4.93 -5.81 -19.56
C ALA A 56 6.41 -6.06 -19.86
N VAL A 57 7.18 -5.02 -20.20
CA VAL A 57 8.62 -5.12 -20.41
C VAL A 57 9.34 -5.53 -19.12
N HIS A 58 8.99 -4.94 -17.97
CA HIS A 58 9.61 -5.31 -16.70
C HIS A 58 9.29 -6.75 -16.29
N MET A 59 8.04 -7.20 -16.43
CA MET A 59 7.63 -8.58 -16.14
C MET A 59 8.25 -9.56 -17.13
N LEU A 60 8.31 -9.19 -18.42
CA LEU A 60 8.98 -9.98 -19.45
C LEU A 60 10.45 -10.15 -19.09
N PHE A 61 11.15 -9.09 -18.71
CA PHE A 61 12.55 -9.19 -18.27
C PHE A 61 12.70 -10.03 -17.00
N GLU A 62 11.86 -9.85 -15.98
CA GLU A 62 11.97 -10.64 -14.75
C GLU A 62 11.61 -12.12 -14.93
N LEU A 63 10.74 -12.46 -15.87
CA LEU A 63 10.34 -13.85 -16.12
C LEU A 63 11.24 -14.53 -17.17
N VAL A 64 11.45 -13.87 -18.31
CA VAL A 64 12.15 -14.45 -19.46
C VAL A 64 13.65 -14.53 -19.22
N LEU A 65 14.25 -13.52 -18.58
CA LEU A 65 15.71 -13.49 -18.36
C LEU A 65 16.20 -14.70 -17.55
N PRO A 66 15.63 -15.04 -16.37
CA PRO A 66 16.10 -16.19 -15.60
C PRO A 66 15.82 -17.53 -16.28
N ILE A 67 14.70 -17.64 -17.00
CA ILE A 67 14.32 -18.86 -17.73
C ILE A 67 15.30 -19.11 -18.88
N VAL A 68 15.54 -18.10 -19.72
CA VAL A 68 16.49 -18.21 -20.83
C VAL A 68 17.87 -18.53 -20.29
N LEU A 69 18.30 -17.83 -19.24
CA LEU A 69 19.60 -18.07 -18.62
C LEU A 69 19.71 -19.50 -18.07
N TYR A 70 18.68 -20.02 -17.39
CA TYR A 70 18.65 -21.40 -16.92
C TYR A 70 18.77 -22.41 -18.08
N TYR A 71 17.97 -22.27 -19.14
CA TYR A 71 17.99 -23.21 -20.26
C TYR A 71 19.30 -23.17 -21.05
N VAL A 72 19.89 -21.98 -21.23
CA VAL A 72 21.21 -21.84 -21.86
C VAL A 72 22.26 -22.52 -20.99
N LEU A 73 22.31 -22.22 -19.68
CA LEU A 73 23.33 -22.77 -18.79
C LEU A 73 23.17 -24.27 -18.54
N ARG A 74 21.95 -24.81 -18.55
CA ARG A 74 21.71 -26.25 -18.39
C ARG A 74 22.36 -27.09 -19.48
N SER A 75 22.63 -26.51 -20.65
CA SER A 75 23.35 -27.19 -21.73
C SER A 75 24.86 -27.33 -21.46
N PHE A 76 25.42 -26.55 -20.53
CA PHE A 76 26.87 -26.50 -20.26
C PHE A 76 27.25 -26.99 -18.86
N VAL A 77 26.34 -26.89 -17.88
CA VAL A 77 26.60 -27.25 -16.48
C VAL A 77 25.47 -28.11 -15.91
N SER A 78 25.69 -28.70 -14.72
CA SER A 78 24.64 -29.47 -14.04
C SER A 78 23.39 -28.62 -13.81
N PRO A 79 22.17 -29.21 -13.82
CA PRO A 79 20.93 -28.47 -13.63
C PRO A 79 20.90 -27.60 -12.37
N LEU A 80 21.58 -28.06 -11.31
CA LEU A 80 21.75 -27.32 -10.06
C LEU A 80 22.64 -26.07 -10.24
N LEU A 81 23.80 -26.21 -10.89
CA LEU A 81 24.70 -25.09 -11.15
C LEU A 81 24.08 -24.08 -12.11
N ALA A 82 23.35 -24.55 -13.12
CA ALA A 82 22.60 -23.69 -14.04
C ALA A 82 21.58 -22.83 -13.30
N LEU A 83 20.85 -23.45 -12.35
CA LEU A 83 19.85 -22.76 -11.54
C LEU A 83 20.48 -21.74 -10.58
N LEU A 84 21.58 -22.11 -9.91
CA LEU A 84 22.30 -21.20 -9.02
C LEU A 84 22.83 -19.99 -9.78
N LEU A 85 23.50 -20.22 -10.91
CA LEU A 85 24.02 -19.15 -11.77
C LEU A 85 22.92 -18.29 -12.38
N ALA A 86 21.78 -18.88 -12.72
CA ALA A 86 20.61 -18.12 -13.19
C ALA A 86 19.98 -17.24 -12.08
N GLY A 87 20.09 -17.65 -10.82
CA GLY A 87 19.64 -16.88 -9.66
C GLY A 87 20.58 -15.73 -9.24
N VAL A 88 21.87 -15.77 -9.63
CA VAL A 88 22.87 -14.76 -9.26
C VAL A 88 22.49 -13.34 -9.73
N PRO A 89 22.09 -13.10 -10.99
CA PRO A 89 21.66 -11.77 -11.43
C PRO A 89 20.49 -11.23 -10.60
N THR A 90 19.50 -12.08 -10.31
CA THR A 90 18.34 -11.70 -9.49
C THR A 90 18.77 -11.38 -8.06
N ALA A 91 19.63 -12.20 -7.45
CA ALA A 91 20.17 -11.95 -6.12
C ALA A 91 20.95 -10.62 -6.07
N ILE A 92 21.80 -10.35 -7.06
CA ILE A 92 22.54 -9.09 -7.19
C ILE A 92 21.59 -7.92 -7.35
N ALA A 93 20.58 -8.01 -8.21
CA ALA A 93 19.60 -6.94 -8.41
C ALA A 93 18.88 -6.58 -7.10
N VAL A 94 18.46 -7.60 -6.34
CA VAL A 94 17.79 -7.41 -5.03
C VAL A 94 18.72 -6.77 -4.01
N VAL A 95 19.97 -7.24 -3.91
CA VAL A 95 20.98 -6.70 -2.99
C VAL A 95 21.38 -5.28 -3.36
N VAL A 96 21.62 -5.00 -4.65
CA VAL A 96 22.01 -3.68 -5.16
C VAL A 96 20.88 -2.67 -4.97
N LYS A 97 19.64 -3.06 -5.29
CA LYS A 97 18.46 -2.21 -5.07
C LYS A 97 18.23 -1.99 -3.58
N GLY A 98 18.40 -3.03 -2.76
CA GLY A 98 18.36 -2.94 -1.30
C GLY A 98 19.40 -1.98 -0.72
N TYR A 99 20.63 -2.03 -1.24
CA TYR A 99 21.73 -1.17 -0.82
C TYR A 99 21.58 0.28 -1.29
N LYS A 100 21.23 0.50 -2.57
CA LYS A 100 21.07 1.84 -3.16
C LYS A 100 19.83 2.57 -2.62
N GLU A 101 18.71 1.88 -2.50
CA GLU A 101 17.43 2.51 -2.10
C GLU A 101 17.21 2.46 -0.58
N ARG A 102 18.08 1.77 0.18
CA ARG A 102 17.93 1.47 1.62
C ARG A 102 16.55 0.90 1.97
N LYS A 103 15.96 0.13 1.04
CA LYS A 103 14.61 -0.42 1.15
C LYS A 103 14.65 -1.89 0.79
N VAL A 104 14.04 -2.73 1.62
CA VAL A 104 13.92 -4.16 1.33
C VAL A 104 12.91 -4.37 0.20
N ASP A 105 13.37 -4.92 -0.93
CA ASP A 105 12.50 -5.37 -2.01
C ASP A 105 11.93 -6.75 -1.66
N MET A 106 10.76 -6.75 -1.04
CA MET A 106 10.12 -7.97 -0.55
C MET A 106 9.75 -8.95 -1.68
N MET A 107 9.44 -8.45 -2.88
CA MET A 107 9.18 -9.30 -4.05
C MET A 107 10.46 -9.99 -4.53
N GLY A 108 11.56 -9.25 -4.56
CA GLY A 108 12.88 -9.78 -4.84
C GLY A 108 13.33 -10.84 -3.83
N VAL A 109 13.08 -10.62 -2.53
CA VAL A 109 13.35 -11.61 -1.48
C VAL A 109 12.54 -12.89 -1.69
N LEU A 110 11.27 -12.77 -2.08
CA LEU A 110 10.42 -13.93 -2.38
C LEU A 110 10.94 -14.71 -3.60
N MET A 111 11.39 -14.03 -4.66
CA MET A 111 12.04 -14.69 -5.80
C MET A 111 13.32 -15.42 -5.39
N LEU A 112 14.17 -14.77 -4.57
CA LEU A 112 15.41 -15.37 -4.09
C LEU A 112 15.15 -16.62 -3.25
N MET A 113 14.14 -16.58 -2.39
CA MET A 113 13.67 -17.75 -1.64
C MET A 113 13.23 -18.88 -2.57
N GLY A 114 12.48 -18.57 -3.63
CA GLY A 114 12.12 -19.53 -4.67
C GLY A 114 13.34 -20.19 -5.32
N PHE A 115 14.40 -19.45 -5.60
CA PHE A 115 15.65 -20.04 -6.11
C PHE A 115 16.34 -20.94 -5.08
N VAL A 116 16.44 -20.50 -3.82
CA VAL A 116 17.07 -21.29 -2.73
C VAL A 116 16.33 -22.60 -2.53
N VAL A 117 15.00 -22.56 -2.41
CA VAL A 117 14.19 -23.76 -2.26
C VAL A 117 14.34 -24.63 -3.51
N SER A 118 14.31 -24.07 -4.72
CA SER A 118 14.46 -24.86 -5.96
C SER A 118 15.80 -25.58 -6.04
N ALA A 119 16.86 -24.95 -5.52
CA ALA A 119 18.19 -25.56 -5.41
C ALA A 119 18.23 -26.69 -4.37
N ILE A 120 17.67 -26.49 -3.18
CA ILE A 120 17.55 -27.54 -2.14
C ILE A 120 16.78 -28.75 -2.69
N LEU A 121 15.67 -28.47 -3.37
CA LEU A 121 14.81 -29.49 -3.96
C LEU A 121 15.51 -30.31 -5.06
N ALA A 122 16.50 -29.76 -5.74
CA ALA A 122 17.24 -30.46 -6.79
C ALA A 122 18.11 -31.61 -6.26
N PHE A 123 18.40 -31.67 -4.96
CA PHE A 123 19.18 -32.74 -4.33
C PHE A 123 18.34 -33.95 -3.88
N VAL A 124 17.00 -33.83 -3.86
CA VAL A 124 16.10 -34.88 -3.38
C VAL A 124 15.49 -35.58 -4.59
N GLN A 125 15.99 -36.77 -4.94
CA GLN A 125 15.65 -37.44 -6.21
C GLN A 125 15.23 -38.91 -6.11
N SER A 126 15.02 -39.46 -4.91
CA SER A 126 14.91 -40.91 -4.73
C SER A 126 13.49 -41.47 -4.49
N ASP A 127 12.48 -40.65 -4.14
CA ASP A 127 11.14 -41.14 -3.78
C ASP A 127 10.02 -40.25 -4.37
N PRO A 128 9.00 -40.82 -5.06
CA PRO A 128 7.81 -40.10 -5.52
C PRO A 128 7.11 -39.28 -4.42
N LYS A 129 7.01 -39.81 -3.19
CA LYS A 129 6.43 -39.08 -2.05
C LYS A 129 7.27 -37.87 -1.65
N LEU A 130 8.60 -37.99 -1.74
CA LEU A 130 9.51 -36.86 -1.53
C LEU A 130 9.43 -35.83 -2.66
N TYR A 131 9.12 -36.24 -3.89
CA TYR A 131 8.88 -35.33 -5.02
C TYR A 131 7.63 -34.45 -4.79
N LEU A 132 6.57 -35.01 -4.20
CA LEU A 132 5.34 -34.26 -3.87
C LEU A 132 5.54 -33.27 -2.73
N LEU A 133 6.31 -33.65 -1.71
CA LEU A 133 6.76 -32.73 -0.66
C LEU A 133 7.62 -31.61 -1.24
N ARG A 134 8.43 -31.96 -2.25
CA ARG A 134 9.26 -31.02 -2.98
C ARG A 134 8.42 -29.94 -3.65
N GLU A 135 7.32 -30.30 -4.29
CA GLU A 135 6.43 -29.33 -4.94
C GLU A 135 5.78 -28.36 -3.94
N SER A 136 5.38 -28.82 -2.75
CA SER A 136 4.81 -27.94 -1.72
C SER A 136 5.83 -27.19 -0.87
N ALA A 137 7.13 -27.49 -0.98
CA ALA A 137 8.15 -26.80 -0.21
C ALA A 137 8.19 -25.29 -0.54
N MET A 138 7.83 -24.90 -1.76
CA MET A 138 7.66 -23.49 -2.15
C MET A 138 6.53 -22.82 -1.37
N THR A 139 5.38 -23.49 -1.30
CA THR A 139 4.19 -23.00 -0.60
C THR A 139 4.49 -22.83 0.89
N LEU A 140 5.18 -23.80 1.50
CA LEU A 140 5.63 -23.71 2.89
C LEU A 140 6.60 -22.55 3.10
N ALA A 141 7.61 -22.41 2.24
CA ALA A 141 8.59 -21.33 2.35
C ALA A 141 7.93 -19.95 2.24
N MET A 142 6.98 -19.80 1.31
CA MET A 142 6.20 -18.58 1.15
C MET A 142 5.33 -18.31 2.37
N GLY A 143 4.57 -19.30 2.84
CA GLY A 143 3.73 -19.17 4.04
C GLY A 143 4.53 -18.80 5.29
N THR A 144 5.68 -19.45 5.47
CA THR A 144 6.61 -19.18 6.58
C THR A 144 7.17 -17.76 6.47
N MET A 145 7.58 -17.32 5.27
CA MET A 145 8.04 -15.95 5.04
C MET A 145 6.95 -14.94 5.41
N LEU A 146 5.70 -15.16 5.00
CA LEU A 146 4.58 -14.28 5.35
C LEU A 146 4.43 -14.17 6.87
N ILE A 147 4.47 -15.28 7.59
CA ILE A 147 4.42 -15.31 9.05
C ILE A 147 5.64 -14.59 9.64
N LEU A 148 6.84 -14.79 9.10
CA LEU A 148 8.06 -14.11 9.53
C LEU A 148 7.95 -12.58 9.40
N THR A 149 7.30 -12.08 8.34
CA THR A 149 7.05 -10.63 8.19
C THR A 149 6.04 -10.06 9.17
N LEU A 150 5.27 -10.91 9.86
CA LEU A 150 4.32 -10.49 10.89
C LEU A 150 5.03 -10.12 12.19
N PHE A 151 6.14 -10.80 12.49
CA PHE A 151 6.96 -10.45 13.63
C PHE A 151 7.55 -9.05 13.41
N PRO A 152 7.41 -8.14 14.39
CA PRO A 152 7.92 -6.78 14.28
C PRO A 152 9.45 -6.78 14.40
N LEU A 153 10.14 -7.30 13.38
CA LEU A 153 11.60 -7.20 13.28
C LEU A 153 11.95 -5.73 13.07
N ARG A 154 12.60 -5.17 14.08
CA ARG A 154 13.04 -3.77 14.09
C ARG A 154 14.54 -3.74 13.83
N TRP A 155 14.93 -3.62 12.56
CA TRP A 155 16.33 -3.50 12.19
C TRP A 155 16.75 -2.03 12.24
N ARG A 156 17.33 -1.61 13.37
CA ARG A 156 17.96 -0.29 13.64
C ARG A 156 17.02 0.92 13.47
N TYR A 157 16.63 1.24 12.24
CA TYR A 157 15.76 2.37 11.85
C TYR A 157 14.51 1.96 11.06
N HIS A 158 14.43 0.70 10.60
CA HIS A 158 13.29 0.21 9.81
C HIS A 158 12.47 -0.81 10.59
N VAL A 159 11.17 -0.53 10.68
CA VAL A 159 10.18 -1.51 11.15
C VAL A 159 9.75 -2.32 9.94
N LEU A 160 10.02 -3.63 9.96
CA LEU A 160 9.53 -4.53 8.93
C LEU A 160 8.00 -4.49 8.95
N ARG A 161 7.40 -4.21 7.79
CA ARG A 161 5.95 -4.18 7.62
C ARG A 161 5.47 -5.56 7.16
N PRO A 162 4.21 -5.93 7.45
CA PRO A 162 3.67 -7.21 7.00
C PRO A 162 3.71 -7.31 5.47
N PHE A 163 3.97 -8.49 4.91
CA PHE A 163 4.11 -8.70 3.45
C PHE A 163 2.97 -8.07 2.63
N MET A 164 1.72 -8.22 3.07
CA MET A 164 0.57 -7.67 2.35
C MET A 164 0.55 -6.14 2.28
N PHE A 165 1.25 -5.43 3.17
CA PHE A 165 1.44 -3.98 3.02
C PHE A 165 2.20 -3.66 1.73
N TYR A 166 3.26 -4.40 1.43
CA TYR A 166 4.06 -4.19 0.22
C TYR A 166 3.29 -4.57 -1.04
N VAL A 167 2.58 -5.70 -1.01
CA VAL A 167 1.74 -6.14 -2.14
C VAL A 167 0.64 -5.12 -2.42
N ALA A 168 -0.13 -4.73 -1.42
CA ALA A 168 -1.23 -3.81 -1.60
C ALA A 168 -0.75 -2.41 -2.03
N ARG A 169 0.40 -1.95 -1.52
CA ARG A 169 1.05 -0.72 -1.98
C ARG A 169 1.52 -0.82 -3.44
N GLN A 170 2.08 -1.96 -3.84
CA GLN A 170 2.50 -2.19 -5.22
C GLN A 170 1.30 -2.20 -6.17
N ILE A 171 0.23 -2.90 -5.81
CA ILE A 171 -1.03 -2.89 -6.58
C ILE A 171 -1.57 -1.46 -6.69
N ALA A 172 -1.54 -0.68 -5.61
CA ALA A 172 -1.99 0.71 -5.63
C ALA A 172 -1.13 1.59 -6.55
N ILE A 173 0.20 1.44 -6.52
CA ILE A 173 1.10 2.12 -7.47
C ILE A 173 0.74 1.73 -8.90
N SER A 174 0.56 0.43 -9.15
CA SER A 174 0.24 -0.09 -10.47
C SER A 174 -1.12 0.40 -11.00
N SER A 175 -2.11 0.53 -10.13
CA SER A 175 -3.45 1.01 -10.49
C SER A 175 -3.52 2.52 -10.73
N ASN A 176 -2.61 3.31 -10.13
CA ASN A 176 -2.63 4.77 -10.19
C ASN A 176 -1.59 5.29 -11.19
N VAL A 177 -1.88 5.08 -12.47
CA VAL A 177 -0.99 5.44 -13.58
C VAL A 177 -0.69 6.95 -13.68
N LEU A 178 -1.57 7.79 -13.14
CA LEU A 178 -1.43 9.25 -13.17
C LEU A 178 -0.65 9.84 -11.99
N MET A 179 -0.51 9.10 -10.88
CA MET A 179 0.17 9.60 -9.69
C MET A 179 1.59 9.06 -9.65
N ASN A 180 2.57 9.90 -9.31
CA ASN A 180 3.96 9.46 -9.14
C ASN A 180 4.01 8.35 -8.08
N ALA A 181 4.73 7.26 -8.37
CA ALA A 181 4.90 6.14 -7.46
C ALA A 181 5.40 6.56 -6.06
N ASN A 182 6.22 7.62 -5.98
CA ASN A 182 6.69 8.14 -4.71
C ASN A 182 5.57 8.77 -3.87
N THR A 183 4.67 9.52 -4.49
CA THR A 183 3.51 10.12 -3.82
C THR A 183 2.55 9.03 -3.31
N VAL A 184 2.35 7.96 -4.07
CA VAL A 184 1.55 6.81 -3.60
C VAL A 184 2.22 6.15 -2.38
N ARG A 185 3.55 5.97 -2.41
CA ARG A 185 4.30 5.40 -1.27
C ARG A 185 4.16 6.24 -0.01
N GLU A 186 4.34 7.56 -0.12
CA GLU A 186 4.21 8.49 1.02
C GLU A 186 2.79 8.46 1.62
N HIS A 187 1.75 8.44 0.79
CA HIS A 187 0.38 8.30 1.28
C HIS A 187 0.20 6.98 2.06
N TRP A 188 0.67 5.86 1.52
CA TRP A 188 0.59 4.55 2.19
C TRP A 188 1.37 4.52 3.51
N ASP A 189 2.52 5.19 3.57
CA ASP A 189 3.33 5.30 4.78
C ASP A 189 2.60 6.15 5.84
N TRP A 190 2.01 7.27 5.45
CA TRP A 190 1.19 8.09 6.35
C TRP A 190 -0.05 7.34 6.89
N PHE A 191 -0.75 6.56 6.04
CA PHE A 191 -1.89 5.75 6.46
C PHE A 191 -1.49 4.69 7.49
N TRP A 192 -0.33 4.06 7.29
CA TRP A 192 0.22 3.09 8.22
C TRP A 192 0.47 3.73 9.60
N ASP A 193 1.04 4.92 9.64
CA ASP A 193 1.39 5.58 10.90
C ASP A 193 0.15 6.09 11.65
N TYR A 194 -0.83 6.66 10.93
CA TYR A 194 -1.98 7.32 11.55
C TYR A 194 -3.13 6.36 11.90
N TYR A 195 -3.39 5.31 11.10
CA TYR A 195 -4.56 4.44 11.28
C TYR A 195 -4.17 3.06 11.81
N ALA A 196 -4.46 2.81 13.08
CA ALA A 196 -4.29 1.50 13.69
C ALA A 196 -5.12 0.42 12.98
N THR A 197 -6.38 0.69 12.60
CA THR A 197 -7.25 -0.27 11.90
C THR A 197 -6.63 -0.79 10.60
N PHE A 198 -5.96 0.10 9.84
CA PHE A 198 -5.27 -0.26 8.61
C PHE A 198 -4.09 -1.21 8.87
N ARG A 199 -3.33 -0.96 9.95
CA ARG A 199 -2.22 -1.84 10.37
C ARG A 199 -2.71 -3.22 10.77
N HIS A 200 -3.75 -3.29 11.61
CA HIS A 200 -4.31 -4.57 12.06
C HIS A 200 -4.88 -5.36 10.89
N PHE A 201 -5.58 -4.71 9.96
CA PHE A 201 -6.10 -5.34 8.75
C PHE A 201 -4.99 -6.01 7.93
N LEU A 202 -3.91 -5.28 7.60
CA LEU A 202 -2.82 -5.82 6.78
C LEU A 202 -2.02 -6.91 7.51
N ARG A 203 -1.90 -6.81 8.83
CA ARG A 203 -1.29 -7.86 9.68
C ARG A 203 -2.15 -9.12 9.69
N ALA A 204 -3.45 -8.99 9.95
CA ALA A 204 -4.39 -10.11 9.95
C ALA A 204 -4.42 -10.79 8.58
N LEU A 205 -4.48 -10.02 7.49
CA LEU A 205 -4.47 -10.54 6.13
C LEU A 205 -3.17 -11.32 5.84
N THR A 206 -2.02 -10.79 6.25
CA THR A 206 -0.73 -11.48 6.08
C THR A 206 -0.65 -12.77 6.90
N GLY A 207 -1.15 -12.74 8.14
CA GLY A 207 -1.18 -13.92 9.01
C GLY A 207 -2.09 -15.02 8.46
N ILE A 208 -3.30 -14.66 8.01
CA ILE A 208 -4.27 -15.60 7.45
C ILE A 208 -3.72 -16.26 6.17
N TRP A 209 -3.11 -15.47 5.28
CA TRP A 209 -2.44 -16.01 4.10
C TRP A 209 -1.25 -16.90 4.46
N GLY A 210 -0.40 -16.47 5.39
CA GLY A 210 0.73 -17.27 5.86
C GLY A 210 0.28 -18.61 6.43
N LEU A 211 -0.74 -18.61 7.29
CA LEU A 211 -1.31 -19.83 7.87
C LEU A 211 -1.96 -20.73 6.83
N GLY A 212 -2.72 -20.18 5.87
CA GLY A 212 -3.34 -20.97 4.81
C GLY A 212 -2.33 -21.63 3.86
N LEU A 213 -1.20 -20.96 3.59
CA LEU A 213 -0.12 -21.55 2.80
C LEU A 213 0.66 -22.62 3.58
N VAL A 214 0.90 -22.42 4.88
CA VAL A 214 1.52 -23.45 5.73
C VAL A 214 0.59 -24.64 5.91
N SER A 215 -0.72 -24.43 6.04
CA SER A 215 -1.68 -25.51 6.20
C SER A 215 -1.78 -26.40 4.95
N GLU A 216 -1.59 -25.84 3.75
CA GLU A 216 -1.47 -26.62 2.51
C GLU A 216 -0.34 -27.66 2.59
N PHE A 217 0.85 -27.24 3.01
CA PHE A 217 1.97 -28.16 3.19
C PHE A 217 1.68 -29.21 4.27
N LEU A 218 1.13 -28.79 5.43
CA LEU A 218 0.82 -29.72 6.52
C LEU A 218 -0.24 -30.77 6.12
N VAL A 219 -1.27 -30.36 5.37
CA VAL A 219 -2.28 -31.28 4.85
C VAL A 219 -1.66 -32.23 3.83
N ARG A 220 -0.79 -31.76 2.94
CA ARG A 220 -0.09 -32.64 2.00
C ARG A 220 0.78 -33.68 2.73
N VAL A 221 1.51 -33.27 3.76
CA VAL A 221 2.28 -34.20 4.61
C VAL A 221 1.34 -35.21 5.28
N ALA A 222 0.21 -34.78 5.82
CA ALA A 222 -0.76 -35.70 6.43
C ALA A 222 -1.33 -36.70 5.42
N LEU A 223 -1.68 -36.25 4.22
CA LEU A 223 -2.19 -37.10 3.14
C LEU A 223 -1.16 -38.15 2.70
N ILE A 224 0.12 -37.77 2.56
CA ILE A 224 1.21 -38.69 2.19
C ILE A 224 1.43 -39.82 3.20
N ASN A 225 1.19 -39.54 4.49
CA ASN A 225 1.28 -40.51 5.57
C ASN A 225 0.00 -41.36 5.73
N ALA A 226 -1.14 -40.87 5.26
CA ALA A 226 -2.43 -41.54 5.40
C ALA A 226 -2.82 -42.38 4.17
N LEU A 227 -2.34 -42.02 2.99
CA LEU A 227 -2.68 -42.64 1.71
C LEU A 227 -1.46 -43.35 1.12
N ASP A 228 -1.69 -44.55 0.60
CA ASP A 228 -0.66 -45.36 -0.07
C ASP A 228 -0.51 -45.00 -1.55
N ASP A 229 -1.61 -44.62 -2.21
CA ASP A 229 -1.62 -44.21 -3.60
C ASP A 229 -1.21 -42.73 -3.76
N VAL A 230 -0.28 -42.48 -4.66
CA VAL A 230 0.25 -41.16 -4.99
C VAL A 230 -0.81 -40.32 -5.73
N ASP A 231 -1.63 -40.94 -6.58
CA ASP A 231 -2.61 -40.22 -7.40
C ASP A 231 -3.72 -39.62 -6.53
N ASP A 232 -4.16 -40.35 -5.50
CA ASP A 232 -5.12 -39.87 -4.51
C ASP A 232 -4.56 -38.69 -3.71
N VAL A 233 -3.30 -38.77 -3.26
CA VAL A 233 -2.63 -37.67 -2.55
C VAL A 233 -2.61 -36.40 -3.40
N VAL A 234 -2.26 -36.52 -4.68
CA VAL A 234 -2.26 -35.38 -5.62
C VAL A 234 -3.66 -34.81 -5.78
N TYR A 235 -4.67 -35.67 -5.97
CA TYR A 235 -6.05 -35.25 -6.16
C TYR A 235 -6.58 -34.46 -4.96
N TYR A 236 -6.48 -35.02 -3.74
CA TYR A 236 -6.99 -34.37 -2.54
C TYR A 236 -6.19 -33.11 -2.17
N SER A 237 -4.86 -33.12 -2.35
CA SER A 237 -4.02 -31.94 -2.07
C SER A 237 -4.34 -30.78 -3.02
N ASN A 238 -4.58 -31.05 -4.30
CA ASN A 238 -4.98 -30.02 -5.26
C ASN A 238 -6.38 -29.47 -4.95
N ILE A 239 -7.34 -30.32 -4.61
CA ILE A 239 -8.67 -29.87 -4.17
C ILE A 239 -8.55 -28.96 -2.96
N TYR A 240 -7.79 -29.38 -1.95
CA TYR A 240 -7.54 -28.57 -0.76
C TYR A 240 -6.92 -27.22 -1.13
N MET A 241 -5.91 -27.19 -2.01
CA MET A 241 -5.29 -25.97 -2.49
C MET A 241 -6.30 -25.03 -3.18
N PHE A 242 -7.16 -25.55 -4.07
CA PHE A 242 -8.19 -24.74 -4.72
C PHE A 242 -9.18 -24.16 -3.72
N VAL A 243 -9.63 -24.96 -2.75
CA VAL A 243 -10.54 -24.51 -1.69
C VAL A 243 -9.89 -23.42 -0.84
N VAL A 244 -8.65 -23.63 -0.40
CA VAL A 244 -7.91 -22.62 0.39
C VAL A 244 -7.72 -21.34 -0.41
N MET A 245 -7.29 -21.42 -1.66
CA MET A 245 -7.12 -20.24 -2.52
C MET A 245 -8.44 -19.50 -2.75
N PHE A 246 -9.54 -20.22 -2.95
CA PHE A 246 -10.86 -19.61 -3.12
C PHE A 246 -11.32 -18.92 -1.82
N VAL A 247 -11.20 -19.57 -0.66
CA VAL A 247 -11.57 -19.01 0.63
C VAL A 247 -10.70 -17.80 0.99
N LEU A 248 -9.38 -17.90 0.82
CA LEU A 248 -8.47 -16.79 1.08
C LEU A 248 -8.71 -15.62 0.11
N GLY A 249 -8.92 -15.91 -1.17
CA GLY A 249 -9.21 -14.91 -2.20
C GLY A 249 -10.51 -14.16 -1.92
N THR A 250 -11.60 -14.88 -1.69
CA THR A 250 -12.91 -14.29 -1.35
C THR A 250 -12.85 -13.50 -0.06
N LEU A 251 -12.23 -14.04 1.00
CA LEU A 251 -12.01 -13.33 2.25
C LEU A 251 -11.22 -12.04 2.02
N THR A 252 -10.15 -12.08 1.22
CA THR A 252 -9.34 -10.89 0.91
C THR A 252 -10.17 -9.80 0.25
N VAL A 253 -10.96 -10.16 -0.77
CA VAL A 253 -11.83 -9.22 -1.49
C VAL A 253 -12.89 -8.63 -0.56
N VAL A 254 -13.63 -9.47 0.18
CA VAL A 254 -14.66 -9.03 1.12
C VAL A 254 -14.07 -8.12 2.18
N SER A 255 -12.94 -8.50 2.78
CA SER A 255 -12.29 -7.72 3.83
C SER A 255 -11.79 -6.38 3.29
N ALA A 256 -11.26 -6.32 2.06
CA ALA A 256 -10.86 -5.08 1.42
C ALA A 256 -12.06 -4.15 1.12
N LEU A 257 -13.19 -4.72 0.68
CA LEU A 257 -14.43 -3.96 0.47
C LEU A 257 -15.00 -3.43 1.78
N LEU A 258 -15.00 -4.22 2.84
CA LEU A 258 -15.42 -3.80 4.18
C LEU A 258 -14.52 -2.68 4.73
N LEU A 259 -13.20 -2.81 4.56
CA LEU A 259 -12.26 -1.77 4.96
C LEU A 259 -12.53 -0.46 4.21
N ARG A 260 -12.74 -0.55 2.89
CA ARG A 260 -13.10 0.61 2.05
C ARG A 260 -14.42 1.24 2.50
N HIS A 261 -15.42 0.41 2.79
CA HIS A 261 -16.72 0.87 3.26
C HIS A 261 -16.61 1.59 4.61
N TYR A 262 -15.86 1.00 5.55
CA TYR A 262 -15.58 1.59 6.86
C TYR A 262 -14.93 2.98 6.73
N PHE A 263 -13.87 3.10 5.93
CA PHE A 263 -13.21 4.40 5.71
C PHE A 263 -14.13 5.41 5.01
N ASN A 264 -14.96 4.97 4.06
CA ASN A 264 -15.92 5.85 3.39
C ASN A 264 -16.96 6.43 4.37
N ILE A 265 -17.46 5.63 5.31
CA ILE A 265 -18.38 6.09 6.34
C ILE A 265 -17.70 7.16 7.20
N GLU A 266 -16.48 6.90 7.67
CA GLU A 266 -15.77 7.83 8.55
C GLU A 266 -15.45 9.15 7.83
N GLN A 267 -15.07 9.08 6.56
CA GLN A 267 -14.88 10.28 5.73
C GLN A 267 -16.18 11.06 5.54
N ASN A 268 -17.31 10.39 5.31
CA ASN A 268 -18.59 11.06 5.16
C ASN A 268 -19.03 11.73 6.45
N ARG A 269 -18.78 11.11 7.61
CA ARG A 269 -19.05 11.71 8.94
C ARG A 269 -18.25 13.00 9.14
N ILE A 270 -16.96 12.97 8.84
CA ILE A 270 -16.08 14.14 8.97
C ILE A 270 -16.52 15.27 8.03
N LYS A 271 -16.84 14.96 6.76
CA LYS A 271 -17.33 15.95 5.79
C LYS A 271 -18.66 16.58 6.21
N VAL A 272 -19.57 15.79 6.78
CA VAL A 272 -20.86 16.31 7.27
C VAL A 272 -20.65 17.20 8.49
N ALA A 273 -19.76 16.82 9.41
CA ALA A 273 -19.41 17.65 10.56
C ALA A 273 -18.76 18.99 10.14
N GLU A 274 -17.85 18.97 9.17
CA GLU A 274 -17.23 20.17 8.59
C GLU A 274 -18.29 21.10 7.98
N ARG A 275 -19.17 20.56 7.13
CA ARG A 275 -20.26 21.34 6.52
C ARG A 275 -21.21 21.93 7.56
N ARG A 276 -21.54 21.19 8.62
CA ARG A 276 -22.38 21.69 9.72
C ARG A 276 -21.69 22.84 10.46
N SER A 277 -20.42 22.69 10.80
CA SER A 277 -19.61 23.74 11.43
C SER A 277 -19.52 25.00 10.56
N GLU A 278 -19.34 24.86 9.25
CA GLU A 278 -19.33 25.99 8.32
C GLU A 278 -20.68 26.72 8.31
N ILE A 279 -21.79 25.98 8.21
CA ILE A 279 -23.14 26.56 8.23
C ILE A 279 -23.42 27.30 9.54
N GLU A 280 -23.10 26.68 10.68
CA GLU A 280 -23.27 27.32 12.00
C GLU A 280 -22.44 28.60 12.12
N SER A 281 -21.21 28.59 11.58
CA SER A 281 -20.36 29.79 11.59
C SER A 281 -20.94 30.92 10.73
N ILE A 282 -21.58 30.61 9.60
CA ILE A 282 -22.22 31.60 8.73
C ILE A 282 -23.47 32.18 9.41
N ILE A 283 -24.29 31.33 10.04
CA ILE A 283 -25.48 31.76 10.78
C ILE A 283 -25.08 32.68 11.94
N ALA A 284 -24.05 32.31 12.70
CA ALA A 284 -23.55 33.14 13.80
C ALA A 284 -23.05 34.52 13.33
N ARG A 285 -22.32 34.57 12.21
CA ARG A 285 -21.87 35.83 11.59
C ARG A 285 -23.05 36.69 11.14
N ALA A 286 -24.03 36.10 10.46
CA ALA A 286 -25.22 36.81 10.00
C ALA A 286 -26.06 37.37 11.18
N ALA A 287 -26.18 36.62 12.27
CA ALA A 287 -26.87 37.08 13.48
C ALA A 287 -26.15 38.26 14.16
N ALA A 288 -24.82 38.22 14.24
CA ALA A 288 -24.01 39.32 14.77
C ALA A 288 -24.14 40.60 13.93
N GLU A 289 -24.12 40.48 12.60
CA GLU A 289 -24.35 41.61 11.68
C GLU A 289 -25.75 42.22 11.85
N GLN A 290 -26.79 41.39 12.04
CA GLN A 290 -28.14 41.87 12.29
C GLN A 290 -28.25 42.61 13.63
N GLN A 291 -27.59 42.12 14.68
CA GLN A 291 -27.53 42.80 15.97
C GLN A 291 -26.83 44.15 15.85
N LEU A 292 -25.70 44.22 15.14
CA LEU A 292 -24.99 45.47 14.89
C LEU A 292 -25.86 46.48 14.13
N LYS A 293 -26.57 46.04 13.08
CA LYS A 293 -27.53 46.88 12.33
C LYS A 293 -28.67 47.39 13.22
N LYS A 294 -29.23 46.54 14.08
CA LYS A 294 -30.28 46.95 15.04
C LYS A 294 -29.76 47.98 16.04
N GLN A 295 -28.55 47.81 16.57
CA GLN A 295 -27.93 48.77 17.48
C GLN A 295 -27.67 50.12 16.79
N GLN A 296 -27.15 50.11 15.55
CA GLN A 296 -26.95 51.33 14.76
C GLN A 296 -28.27 52.07 14.48
N GLN A 297 -29.34 51.34 14.12
CA GLN A 297 -30.67 51.94 13.93
C GLN A 297 -31.21 52.55 15.22
N GLN A 298 -31.07 51.88 16.37
CA GLN A 298 -31.49 52.43 17.66
C GLN A 298 -30.71 53.69 18.04
N GLN A 299 -29.39 53.72 17.81
CA GLN A 299 -28.56 54.89 18.04
C GLN A 299 -28.95 56.07 17.14
N GLN A 300 -29.22 55.81 15.85
CA GLN A 300 -29.70 56.84 14.92
C GLN A 300 -31.06 57.39 15.34
N GLN A 301 -32.01 56.54 15.75
CA GLN A 301 -33.32 56.99 16.25
C GLN A 301 -33.21 57.81 17.54
N GLN A 302 -32.31 57.43 18.46
CA GLN A 302 -32.04 58.21 19.67
C GLN A 302 -31.41 59.57 19.36
N GLN A 303 -30.46 59.63 18.41
CA GLN A 303 -29.87 60.90 17.96
C GLN A 303 -30.90 61.79 17.27
N GLN A 304 -31.76 61.24 16.41
CA GLN A 304 -32.84 62.00 15.77
C GLN A 304 -33.83 62.55 16.80
N LYS A 305 -34.24 61.76 17.80
CA LYS A 305 -35.09 62.24 18.89
C LYS A 305 -34.43 63.33 19.73
N LYS A 306 -33.11 63.29 19.92
CA LYS A 306 -32.35 64.30 20.68
C LYS A 306 -32.15 65.61 19.92
N ASN A 307 -32.14 65.56 18.58
CA ASN A 307 -31.95 66.70 17.69
C ASN A 307 -33.27 67.28 17.13
N ALA A 308 -34.42 66.72 17.50
CA ALA A 308 -35.72 67.27 17.11
C ALA A 308 -35.98 68.60 17.85
N PRO A 309 -36.26 69.71 17.14
CA PRO A 309 -36.58 70.98 17.78
C PRO A 309 -37.89 70.87 18.59
N ARG A 310 -37.90 71.50 19.77
CA ARG A 310 -39.07 71.60 20.65
C ARG A 310 -40.15 72.52 20.07
#